data_AF-A0A5J5WID4-F1
#
_entry.id   AF-A0A5J5WID4-F1
#
_cell.length_a   1.000
_cell.length_b   1.000
_cell.length_c   1.000
_cell.angle_alpha   90.00
_cell.angle_beta   90.00
_cell.angle_gamma   90.00
#
_symmetry.space_group_name_H-M   'P 1'
#
loop_
_entity.id
_entity.type
_entity.pdbx_description
1 polymer ?
#
loop_
_entity_poly.entity_id
_entity_poly.type
_entity_poly.pdbx_seq_one_letter_code
_entity_poly.pdbx_strand_id
1 'polypeptide(L)'
;MAPFLSLGRLRVAVRSRKGFKPRYRAKHKHGTNELRGRVERLKTEMEKRSEEQKDIRERQRQVKDKFTAIEAECEELKRETRFIVQQTARTQIKLGLMFRILKARETGHLDEAALLTQMLREIVRFEKEEEKEG
;
A
#
# COMPACT_ATOMS: atom_id res chain seq x y z
N MET A 1 112.51 -3.35 -12.63
CA MET A 1 112.17 -4.78 -12.85
C MET A 1 110.71 -4.85 -13.25
N ALA A 2 110.44 -5.08 -14.54
CA ALA A 2 109.09 -5.41 -15.03
C ALA A 2 109.18 -6.79 -15.68
N PRO A 3 108.13 -7.62 -15.55
CA PRO A 3 107.81 -8.56 -16.59
C PRO A 3 106.43 -8.24 -17.17
N PHE A 4 106.45 -7.93 -18.46
CA PHE A 4 105.34 -8.16 -19.38
C PHE A 4 104.90 -9.63 -19.30
N LEU A 5 103.59 -9.88 -19.20
CA LEU A 5 102.96 -10.96 -19.95
C LEU A 5 101.59 -10.52 -20.48
N SER A 6 101.39 -10.94 -21.70
CA SER A 6 100.50 -10.46 -22.75
C SER A 6 99.12 -11.11 -22.75
N LEU A 7 98.26 -10.52 -23.60
CA LEU A 7 97.10 -11.11 -24.29
C LEU A 7 95.78 -11.21 -23.53
N GLY A 8 94.83 -10.37 -23.95
CA GLY A 8 93.43 -10.52 -23.59
C GLY A 8 92.51 -9.39 -24.08
N ARG A 9 92.64 -8.95 -25.34
CA ARG A 9 91.59 -8.12 -25.95
C ARG A 9 90.36 -9.00 -26.22
N LEU A 10 89.33 -8.90 -25.38
CA LEU A 10 87.99 -9.35 -25.76
C LEU A 10 87.12 -8.12 -26.06
N ARG A 11 86.91 -7.89 -27.36
CA ARG A 11 85.88 -7.00 -27.86
C ARG A 11 84.54 -7.73 -27.86
N VAL A 12 83.54 -7.04 -27.32
CA VAL A 12 82.13 -7.01 -27.76
C VAL A 12 81.25 -8.23 -27.44
N ALA A 13 80.29 -7.99 -26.56
CA ALA A 13 78.87 -8.00 -26.95
C ALA A 13 78.09 -7.05 -26.02
N VAL A 14 77.97 -5.78 -26.39
CA VAL A 14 76.90 -4.93 -25.85
C VAL A 14 75.60 -5.49 -26.40
N ARG A 15 75.00 -6.42 -25.64
CA ARG A 15 73.63 -6.85 -25.88
C ARG A 15 72.73 -5.63 -25.68
N SER A 16 72.33 -5.06 -26.82
CA SER A 16 71.24 -4.10 -26.93
C SER A 16 70.11 -4.51 -25.98
N ARG A 17 69.82 -3.67 -24.97
CA ARG A 17 68.59 -3.75 -24.18
C ARG A 17 67.42 -3.43 -25.11
N LYS A 18 67.05 -4.35 -26.00
CA LYS A 18 65.73 -4.34 -26.61
C LYS A 18 64.74 -4.67 -25.51
N GLY A 19 64.00 -3.65 -25.11
CA GLY A 19 63.14 -3.64 -23.94
C GLY A 19 62.26 -4.88 -23.83
N PHE A 20 62.43 -5.61 -22.74
CA PHE A 20 61.40 -6.50 -22.22
C PHE A 20 60.24 -5.60 -21.76
N LYS A 21 59.28 -5.30 -22.64
CA LYS A 21 58.00 -4.76 -22.17
C LYS A 21 57.30 -5.89 -21.41
N PRO A 22 56.99 -5.72 -20.12
CA PRO A 22 56.41 -6.80 -19.34
C PRO A 22 55.02 -7.14 -19.90
N ARG A 23 54.85 -8.39 -20.33
CA ARG A 23 53.58 -9.01 -20.76
C ARG A 23 52.47 -8.92 -19.70
N TYR A 24 52.82 -8.54 -18.46
CA TYR A 24 51.91 -8.34 -17.34
C TYR A 24 50.93 -7.16 -17.52
N ARG A 25 51.28 -6.11 -18.27
CA ARG A 25 50.39 -4.94 -18.43
C ARG A 25 49.12 -5.21 -19.26
N ALA A 26 49.14 -6.18 -20.17
CA ALA A 26 47.99 -6.47 -21.04
C ALA A 26 46.90 -7.28 -20.32
N LYS A 27 47.28 -8.27 -19.48
CA LYS A 27 46.33 -9.09 -18.71
C LYS A 27 45.58 -8.28 -17.64
N HIS A 28 46.27 -7.39 -16.93
CA HIS A 28 45.63 -6.49 -15.95
C HIS A 28 44.66 -5.48 -16.60
N LYS A 29 44.95 -4.99 -17.81
CA LYS A 29 44.05 -4.11 -18.57
C LYS A 29 42.77 -4.81 -19.03
N HIS A 30 42.85 -6.09 -19.40
CA HIS A 30 41.66 -6.82 -19.84
C HIS A 30 40.72 -7.16 -18.69
N GLY A 31 41.25 -7.57 -17.53
CA GLY A 31 40.45 -7.82 -16.33
C GLY A 31 39.82 -6.54 -15.76
N THR A 32 40.51 -5.40 -15.81
CA THR A 32 39.94 -4.10 -15.39
C THR A 32 38.83 -3.62 -16.34
N ASN A 33 38.95 -3.86 -17.65
CA ASN A 33 37.89 -3.54 -18.62
C ASN A 33 36.65 -4.45 -18.43
N GLU A 34 36.85 -5.73 -18.13
CA GLU A 34 35.73 -6.65 -17.86
C GLU A 34 34.99 -6.28 -16.56
N LEU A 35 35.74 -5.96 -15.50
CA LEU A 35 35.17 -5.46 -14.25
C LEU A 35 34.41 -4.15 -14.44
N ARG A 36 34.96 -3.20 -15.22
CA ARG A 36 34.27 -1.97 -15.60
C ARG A 36 32.94 -2.27 -16.31
N GLY A 37 32.94 -3.20 -17.26
CA GLY A 37 31.70 -3.61 -17.95
C GLY A 37 30.66 -4.24 -17.01
N ARG A 38 31.10 -5.03 -16.02
CA ARG A 38 30.20 -5.59 -14.98
C ARG A 38 29.62 -4.49 -14.08
N VAL A 39 30.43 -3.51 -13.69
CA VAL A 39 29.99 -2.37 -12.86
C VAL A 39 28.96 -1.52 -13.61
N GLU A 40 29.19 -1.21 -14.90
CA GLU A 40 28.21 -0.44 -15.68
C GLU A 40 26.89 -1.21 -15.86
N ARG A 41 26.93 -2.53 -16.12
CA ARG A 41 25.71 -3.36 -16.13
C ARG A 41 24.97 -3.31 -14.79
N LEU A 42 25.69 -3.48 -13.68
CA LEU A 42 25.11 -3.39 -12.34
C LEU A 42 24.45 -2.04 -12.08
N LYS A 43 25.08 -0.92 -12.49
CA LYS A 43 24.47 0.42 -12.37
C LYS A 43 23.16 0.50 -13.15
N THR A 44 23.15 0.06 -14.41
CA THR A 44 21.92 0.09 -15.23
C THR A 44 20.80 -0.76 -14.63
N GLU A 45 21.12 -1.94 -14.08
CA GLU A 45 20.13 -2.77 -13.38
C GLU A 45 19.66 -2.16 -12.06
N MET A 46 20.53 -1.47 -11.34
CA MET A 46 20.17 -0.73 -10.13
C MET A 46 19.25 0.44 -10.43
N GLU A 47 19.53 1.20 -11.49
CA GLU A 47 18.66 2.30 -11.95
C GLU A 47 17.29 1.77 -12.36
N LYS A 48 17.24 0.70 -13.16
CA LYS A 48 15.97 0.07 -13.55
C LYS A 48 15.16 -0.39 -12.34
N ARG A 49 15.79 -1.09 -11.40
CA ARG A 49 15.13 -1.52 -10.16
C ARG A 49 14.69 -0.34 -9.29
N SER A 50 15.47 0.74 -9.27
CA SER A 50 15.10 1.94 -8.52
C SER A 50 13.84 2.57 -9.08
N GLU A 51 13.65 2.56 -10.40
CA GLU A 51 12.44 3.09 -11.03
C GLU A 51 11.24 2.17 -10.80
N GLU A 52 11.42 0.86 -10.98
CA GLU A 52 10.38 -0.14 -10.66
C GLU A 52 9.92 -0.02 -9.19
N GLN A 53 10.84 0.22 -8.25
CA GLN A 53 10.49 0.44 -6.85
C GLN A 53 9.70 1.72 -6.61
N LYS A 54 9.97 2.81 -7.35
CA LYS A 54 9.17 4.04 -7.26
C LYS A 54 7.75 3.78 -7.73
N ASP A 55 7.59 3.11 -8.87
CA ASP A 55 6.28 2.74 -9.42
C ASP A 55 5.49 1.86 -8.46
N ILE A 56 6.14 0.87 -7.83
CA ILE A 56 5.52 0.01 -6.83
C ILE A 56 5.03 0.83 -5.64
N ARG A 57 5.86 1.74 -5.10
CA ARG A 57 5.48 2.59 -3.97
C ARG A 57 4.32 3.51 -4.32
N GLU A 58 4.30 4.04 -5.53
CA GLU A 58 3.22 4.89 -5.99
C GLU A 58 1.91 4.13 -6.11
N ARG A 59 1.92 2.96 -6.73
CA ARG A 59 0.74 2.08 -6.80
C ARG A 59 0.26 1.65 -5.41
N GLN A 60 1.17 1.35 -4.49
CA GLN A 60 0.82 1.01 -3.11
C GLN A 60 0.14 2.18 -2.40
N ARG A 61 0.61 3.42 -2.59
CA ARG A 61 -0.06 4.62 -2.07
C ARG A 61 -1.47 4.76 -2.63
N GLN A 62 -1.63 4.67 -3.95
CA GLN A 62 -2.95 4.76 -4.59
C GLN A 62 -3.91 3.67 -4.11
N VAL A 63 -3.43 2.45 -3.93
CA VAL A 63 -4.23 1.35 -3.38
C VAL A 63 -4.64 1.68 -1.94
N LYS A 64 -3.71 2.12 -1.11
CA LYS A 64 -4.01 2.51 0.28
C LYS A 64 -5.06 3.62 0.35
N ASP A 65 -4.91 4.66 -0.46
CA ASP A 65 -5.85 5.78 -0.48
C ASP A 65 -7.26 5.32 -0.89
N LYS A 66 -7.37 4.44 -1.89
CA LYS A 66 -8.65 3.82 -2.28
C LYS A 66 -9.25 2.98 -1.15
N PHE A 67 -8.45 2.17 -0.46
CA PHE A 67 -8.94 1.40 0.69
C PHE A 67 -9.44 2.32 1.80
N THR A 68 -8.73 3.40 2.11
CA THR A 68 -9.19 4.35 3.15
C THR A 68 -10.50 5.04 2.77
N ALA A 69 -10.72 5.35 1.49
CA ALA A 69 -11.99 5.89 1.01
C ALA A 69 -13.13 4.86 1.15
N ILE A 70 -12.88 3.61 0.74
CA ILE A 70 -13.85 2.51 0.87
C ILE A 70 -14.21 2.27 2.35
N GLU A 71 -13.22 2.31 3.25
CA GLU A 71 -13.46 2.16 4.69
C GLU A 71 -14.34 3.28 5.23
N ALA A 72 -14.11 4.53 4.81
CA ALA A 72 -14.95 5.66 5.21
C ALA A 72 -16.40 5.50 4.72
N GLU A 73 -16.58 5.14 3.44
CA GLU A 73 -17.91 4.85 2.87
C GLU A 73 -18.60 3.69 3.59
N CYS A 74 -17.86 2.64 3.96
CA CYS A 74 -18.41 1.51 4.72
C CYS A 74 -18.90 1.93 6.11
N GLU A 75 -18.19 2.80 6.80
CA GLU A 75 -18.62 3.31 8.11
C GLU A 75 -19.83 4.24 8.00
N GLU A 76 -19.95 5.02 6.92
CA GLU A 76 -21.16 5.78 6.63
C GLU A 76 -22.35 4.87 6.33
N LEU A 77 -22.20 3.90 5.44
CA LEU A 77 -23.24 2.90 5.13
C LEU A 77 -23.71 2.14 6.38
N LYS A 78 -22.79 1.77 7.28
CA LYS A 78 -23.14 1.15 8.56
C LYS A 78 -23.97 2.08 9.46
N ARG A 79 -23.63 3.38 9.52
CA ARG A 79 -24.40 4.37 10.29
C ARG A 79 -25.81 4.53 9.72
N GLU A 80 -25.93 4.71 8.41
CA GLU A 80 -27.22 4.84 7.73
C GLU A 80 -28.08 3.58 7.90
N THR A 81 -27.48 2.40 7.72
CA THR A 81 -28.18 1.12 7.88
C THR A 81 -28.72 0.97 9.31
N ARG A 82 -27.93 1.29 10.33
CA ARG A 82 -28.38 1.25 11.73
C ARG A 82 -29.57 2.20 11.95
N PHE A 83 -29.50 3.41 11.41
CA PHE A 83 -30.59 4.37 11.48
C PHE A 83 -31.87 3.83 10.82
N ILE A 84 -31.77 3.31 9.59
CA ILE A 84 -32.91 2.73 8.86
C ILE A 84 -33.52 1.56 9.63
N VAL A 85 -32.70 0.65 10.18
CA VAL A 85 -33.18 -0.49 10.97
C VAL A 85 -33.95 -0.02 12.20
N GLN A 86 -33.44 0.98 12.93
CA GLN A 86 -34.13 1.56 14.08
C GLN A 86 -35.47 2.20 13.69
N GLN A 87 -35.50 2.99 12.63
CA GLN A 87 -36.74 3.60 12.11
C GLN A 87 -37.74 2.57 11.60
N THR A 88 -37.26 1.49 10.98
CA THR A 88 -38.09 0.38 10.52
C THR A 88 -38.73 -0.35 11.69
N ALA A 89 -37.97 -0.67 12.74
CA ALA A 89 -38.49 -1.33 13.94
C ALA A 89 -39.58 -0.47 14.62
N ARG A 90 -39.35 0.84 14.76
CA ARG A 90 -40.34 1.80 15.28
C ARG A 90 -41.61 1.80 14.45
N THR A 91 -41.48 1.86 13.13
CA THR A 91 -42.61 1.81 12.19
C THR A 91 -43.41 0.51 12.31
N GLN A 92 -42.72 -0.63 12.42
CA GLN A 92 -43.37 -1.93 12.62
C GLN A 92 -44.15 -2.00 13.94
N ILE A 93 -43.62 -1.45 15.03
CA ILE A 93 -44.33 -1.36 16.32
C ILE A 93 -45.60 -0.53 16.16
N LYS A 94 -45.51 0.65 15.53
CA LYS A 94 -46.68 1.52 15.29
C LYS A 94 -47.75 0.82 14.45
N LEU A 95 -47.35 0.17 13.36
CA LEU A 95 -48.27 -0.60 12.51
C LEU A 95 -48.93 -1.74 13.31
N GLY A 96 -48.16 -2.49 14.10
CA GLY A 96 -48.69 -3.56 14.96
C GLY A 96 -49.74 -3.05 15.95
N LEU A 97 -49.50 -1.89 16.57
CA LEU A 97 -50.48 -1.23 17.44
C LEU A 97 -51.73 -0.80 16.67
N MET A 98 -51.57 -0.18 15.49
CA MET A 98 -52.69 0.21 14.64
C MET A 98 -53.58 -0.98 14.27
N PHE A 99 -52.98 -2.12 13.90
CA PHE A 99 -53.74 -3.34 13.63
C PHE A 99 -54.50 -3.85 14.86
N ARG A 100 -53.87 -3.83 16.04
CA ARG A 100 -54.55 -4.23 17.29
C ARG A 100 -55.71 -3.31 17.64
N ILE A 101 -55.57 -1.99 17.42
CA ILE A 101 -56.66 -1.02 17.61
C ILE A 101 -57.84 -1.36 16.70
N LEU A 102 -57.58 -1.60 15.41
CA LEU A 102 -58.62 -1.95 14.45
C LEU A 102 -59.35 -3.24 14.88
N LYS A 103 -58.60 -4.27 15.29
CA LYS A 103 -59.16 -5.53 15.77
C LYS A 103 -60.01 -5.33 17.04
N ALA A 104 -59.52 -4.58 18.03
CA ALA A 104 -60.25 -4.31 19.26
C ALA A 104 -61.57 -3.55 18.99
N ARG A 105 -61.56 -2.62 18.02
CA ARG A 105 -62.79 -1.92 17.59
C ARG A 105 -63.77 -2.87 16.88
N GLU A 106 -63.26 -3.72 16.00
CA GLU A 106 -64.06 -4.72 15.29
C GLU A 106 -64.74 -5.70 16.26
N THR A 107 -64.05 -6.14 17.30
CA THR A 107 -64.59 -7.07 18.31
C THR A 107 -65.35 -6.39 19.45
N GLY A 108 -65.51 -5.07 19.42
CA GLY A 108 -66.24 -4.31 20.45
C GLY A 108 -65.50 -4.06 21.76
N HIS A 109 -64.20 -4.36 21.83
CA HIS A 109 -63.33 -4.05 22.98
C HIS A 109 -62.89 -2.57 22.96
N LEU A 110 -63.84 -1.67 23.20
CA LEU A 110 -63.61 -0.23 23.08
C LEU A 110 -62.60 0.32 24.10
N ASP A 111 -62.59 -0.22 25.33
CA ASP A 111 -61.63 0.17 26.37
C ASP A 111 -60.19 -0.19 25.98
N GLU A 112 -59.99 -1.40 25.44
CA GLU A 112 -58.69 -1.85 24.91
C GLU A 112 -58.26 -0.99 23.72
N ALA A 113 -59.19 -0.69 22.80
CA ALA A 113 -58.91 0.19 21.67
C ALA A 113 -58.52 1.61 22.13
N ALA A 114 -59.13 2.13 23.19
CA ALA A 114 -58.79 3.43 23.77
C ALA A 114 -57.39 3.42 24.39
N LEU A 115 -57.07 2.39 25.19
CA LEU A 115 -55.75 2.21 25.78
C LEU A 115 -54.64 2.12 24.72
N LEU A 116 -54.82 1.26 23.72
CA LEU A 116 -53.85 1.11 22.63
C LEU A 116 -53.70 2.41 21.81
N THR A 117 -54.78 3.16 21.63
CA THR A 117 -54.73 4.46 20.96
C THR A 117 -53.92 5.48 21.78
N GLN A 118 -54.07 5.49 23.10
CA GLN A 118 -53.25 6.34 23.96
C GLN A 118 -51.77 5.97 23.86
N MET A 119 -51.44 4.68 23.95
CA MET A 119 -50.05 4.20 23.80
C MET A 119 -49.44 4.63 22.46
N LEU A 120 -50.19 4.50 21.37
CA LEU A 120 -49.72 4.93 20.04
C LEU A 120 -49.46 6.44 19.99
N ARG A 121 -50.31 7.26 20.63
CA ARG A 121 -50.10 8.72 20.73
C ARG A 121 -48.83 9.07 21.49
N GLU A 122 -48.55 8.36 22.58
CA GLU A 122 -47.35 8.56 23.38
C GLU A 122 -46.09 8.21 22.59
N ILE A 123 -46.07 7.06 21.89
CA ILE A 123 -44.95 6.68 21.01
C ILE A 123 -44.68 7.75 19.95
N VAL A 124 -45.73 8.22 19.26
CA VAL A 124 -45.60 9.27 18.23
C VAL A 124 -45.13 10.59 18.84
N ARG A 125 -45.50 10.90 20.09
CA ARG A 125 -45.02 12.09 20.79
C ARG A 125 -43.52 11.99 21.08
N PHE A 126 -43.07 10.87 21.66
CA PHE A 126 -41.65 10.66 21.97
C PHE A 126 -40.78 10.69 20.72
N GLU A 127 -41.22 10.10 19.61
CA GLU A 127 -40.49 10.16 18.33
C GLU A 127 -40.32 11.62 17.83
N LYS A 128 -41.37 12.45 17.94
CA LYS A 128 -41.30 13.87 17.55
C LYS A 128 -40.43 14.72 18.46
N GLU A 129 -40.20 14.28 19.70
CA GLU A 129 -39.29 14.95 20.63
C GLU A 129 -37.85 14.58 20.29
N GLU A 130 -37.56 13.30 20.04
CA GLU A 130 -36.25 12.84 19.57
C GLU A 130 -35.82 13.46 18.23
N GLU A 131 -36.75 13.63 17.29
CA GLU A 131 -36.49 14.28 15.98
C GLU A 131 -36.13 15.77 16.09
N LYS A 132 -36.42 16.43 17.22
CA LYS A 132 -36.09 17.85 17.44
C LYS A 132 -34.76 18.06 18.16
N GLU A 133 -34.25 17.01 18.81
CA GLU A 133 -33.03 17.05 19.61
C GLU A 133 -31.81 16.52 18.85
N GLY A 134 -32.00 15.79 17.75
CA GLY A 134 -30.94 15.27 16.85
C GLY A 134 -30.75 16.12 15.60
#